data_AF-A0A409X5T5-F1
#
_entry.id   AF-A0A409X5T5-F1
#
_cell.length_a   1.000
_cell.length_b   1.000
_cell.length_c   1.000
_cell.angle_alpha   90.00
_cell.angle_beta   90.00
_cell.angle_gamma   90.00
#
_symmetry.space_group_name_H-M   'P 1'
#
loop_
_entity.id
_entity.type
_entity.pdbx_description
1 polymer ?
#
loop_
_entity_poly.entity_id
_entity_poly.type
_entity_poly.pdbx_seq_one_letter_code
_entity_poly.pdbx_strand_id
1 'polypeptide(L)'
;MKWFPPTTTRPHTAFTFECLDTLQKLMLQGKINIYDFYHTVLHKTDNANIELTVYRYPELQRTFRLWRNLMALKRAGLGHNPTGVNGTASEGELGFECPACPHPGKNLPEDWRKIEADLRYLYRLFIAVDANCKLKGKDRSLKDVELMEGQGVFVHETRYKQFLSTYENTCESQHDAIVKANTKATPGYSISGKGLALCTRHLLVRTNGVGDLQKGEKYCNMDYIVLSALKGVELEEVMITYDIACQWSKNLSKRMNAENFPSEFKINKNTKLIFAIPSWHINGHGKSCRENFNIGYTNRCSKDVRRRTRSELQQASVRWLKRLIMKPCTTIGLDGISAELSPFVRTHFSDRLKEAAVMKVRHQDIYDQLCTTFTATLVKQWSDMMKKWESDPTSPNPFHVPETTSSLQEVRLALAKEEAMDAVSKA
;
A
#
# COMPACT_ATOMS: atom_id res chain seq x y z
N MET A 1 -4.08 -27.09 30.56
CA MET A 1 -3.89 -25.61 30.51
C MET A 1 -2.45 -25.33 30.07
N LYS A 2 -2.21 -24.47 29.06
CA LYS A 2 -0.85 -24.16 28.55
C LYS A 2 -0.39 -22.79 29.04
N TRP A 3 0.83 -22.71 29.59
CA TRP A 3 1.35 -21.56 30.34
C TRP A 3 2.62 -21.03 29.64
N PHE A 4 2.78 -19.71 29.57
CA PHE A 4 3.93 -19.05 28.95
C PHE A 4 4.55 -18.04 29.93
N PRO A 5 5.79 -18.26 30.39
CA PRO A 5 6.43 -17.38 31.38
C PRO A 5 7.18 -16.19 30.73
N PRO A 6 7.37 -15.08 31.46
CA PRO A 6 8.19 -13.94 31.00
C PRO A 6 9.70 -14.24 31.01
N THR A 7 10.13 -15.24 31.80
CA THR A 7 11.52 -15.67 31.96
C THR A 7 11.62 -17.19 31.85
N THR A 8 12.73 -17.68 31.29
CA THR A 8 12.94 -19.11 31.04
C THR A 8 13.79 -19.82 32.09
N THR A 9 14.65 -19.09 32.82
CA THR A 9 15.60 -19.68 33.78
C THR A 9 15.00 -19.92 35.17
N ARG A 10 14.20 -18.99 35.67
CA ARG A 10 13.54 -19.08 36.98
C ARG A 10 12.15 -18.41 36.91
N PRO A 11 11.12 -19.09 36.37
CA PRO A 11 9.79 -18.50 36.23
C PRO A 11 9.10 -18.41 37.59
N HIS A 12 8.69 -17.21 37.98
CA HIS A 12 7.87 -16.93 39.19
C HIS A 12 6.45 -16.46 38.85
N THR A 13 6.14 -16.30 37.56
CA THR A 13 4.82 -15.97 37.04
C THR A 13 4.67 -16.54 35.63
N ALA A 14 3.45 -16.75 35.17
CA ALA A 14 3.16 -17.14 33.80
C ALA A 14 1.77 -16.68 33.39
N PHE A 15 1.57 -16.54 32.09
CA PHE A 15 0.27 -16.20 31.50
C PHE A 15 -0.23 -17.38 30.68
N THR A 16 -1.53 -17.64 30.72
CA THR A 16 -2.11 -18.72 29.91
C THR A 16 -2.07 -18.36 28.43
N PHE A 17 -1.96 -19.37 27.57
CA PHE A 17 -2.03 -19.17 26.12
C PHE A 17 -3.37 -18.52 25.71
N GLU A 18 -4.45 -18.86 26.41
CA GLU A 18 -5.78 -18.28 26.19
C GLU A 18 -5.82 -16.77 26.50
N CYS A 19 -5.17 -16.33 27.59
CA CYS A 19 -5.05 -14.90 27.91
C CYS A 19 -4.28 -14.15 26.81
N LEU A 20 -3.15 -14.69 26.36
CA LEU A 20 -2.32 -14.08 25.32
C LEU A 20 -3.01 -14.07 23.95
N ASP A 21 -3.71 -15.14 23.59
CA ASP A 21 -4.48 -15.26 22.35
C ASP A 21 -5.68 -14.30 22.35
N THR A 22 -6.40 -14.20 23.47
CA THR A 22 -7.51 -13.25 23.63
C THR A 22 -7.02 -11.82 23.53
N LEU A 23 -5.90 -11.48 24.20
CA LEU A 23 -5.26 -10.18 24.08
C LEU A 23 -4.93 -9.87 22.62
N GLN A 24 -4.26 -10.80 21.90
CA GLN A 24 -3.92 -10.61 20.49
C GLN A 24 -5.16 -10.32 19.63
N LYS A 25 -6.22 -11.13 19.73
CA LYS A 25 -7.45 -10.95 18.96
C LYS A 25 -8.11 -9.59 19.26
N LEU A 26 -8.21 -9.21 20.53
CA LEU A 26 -8.76 -7.92 20.94
C LEU A 26 -7.90 -6.73 20.50
N MET A 27 -6.58 -6.87 20.48
CA MET A 27 -5.69 -5.86 19.93
C MET A 27 -5.90 -5.69 18.43
N LEU A 28 -5.99 -6.79 17.66
CA LEU A 28 -6.13 -6.74 16.21
C LEU A 28 -7.53 -6.26 15.78
N GLN A 29 -8.59 -6.74 16.43
CA GLN A 29 -9.98 -6.41 16.11
C GLN A 29 -10.44 -5.09 16.74
N GLY A 30 -10.18 -4.92 18.04
CA GLY A 30 -10.73 -3.85 18.88
C GLY A 30 -9.78 -2.66 19.11
N LYS A 31 -8.51 -2.76 18.71
CA LYS A 31 -7.44 -1.78 19.02
C LYS A 31 -7.24 -1.54 20.52
N ILE A 32 -7.62 -2.50 21.34
CA ILE A 32 -7.37 -2.40 22.78
C ILE A 32 -5.85 -2.37 22.97
N ASN A 33 -5.37 -1.56 23.90
CA ASN A 33 -3.95 -1.58 24.25
C ASN A 33 -3.72 -2.55 25.43
N ILE A 34 -2.46 -2.96 25.65
CA ILE A 34 -2.13 -3.93 26.71
C ILE A 34 -2.56 -3.41 28.09
N TYR A 35 -2.50 -2.09 28.32
CA TYR A 35 -2.87 -1.47 29.60
C TYR A 35 -4.36 -1.66 29.90
N ASP A 36 -5.23 -1.29 28.97
CA ASP A 36 -6.67 -1.41 29.12
C ASP A 36 -7.10 -2.87 29.26
N PHE A 37 -6.49 -3.79 28.49
CA PHE A 37 -6.75 -5.22 28.65
C PHE A 37 -6.34 -5.73 30.03
N TYR A 38 -5.12 -5.39 30.49
CA TYR A 38 -4.62 -5.82 31.79
C TYR A 38 -5.51 -5.32 32.93
N HIS A 39 -5.86 -4.03 32.94
CA HIS A 39 -6.76 -3.47 33.95
C HIS A 39 -8.17 -4.04 33.87
N THR A 40 -8.67 -4.36 32.67
CA THR A 40 -9.96 -5.07 32.53
C THR A 40 -9.92 -6.43 33.21
N VAL A 41 -8.82 -7.19 33.08
CA VAL A 41 -8.66 -8.48 33.78
C VAL A 41 -8.64 -8.30 35.29
N LEU A 42 -7.92 -7.29 35.80
CA LEU A 42 -7.92 -6.97 37.22
C LEU A 42 -9.32 -6.61 37.72
N HIS A 43 -10.03 -5.70 37.04
CA HIS A 43 -11.37 -5.28 37.44
C HIS A 43 -12.41 -6.40 37.34
N LYS A 44 -12.24 -7.36 36.43
CA LYS A 44 -13.11 -8.56 36.39
C LYS A 44 -12.90 -9.48 37.59
N THR A 45 -11.72 -9.44 38.20
CA THR A 45 -11.36 -10.28 39.34
C THR A 45 -11.74 -9.58 40.64
N ASP A 46 -11.41 -8.30 40.75
CA ASP A 46 -11.76 -7.43 41.88
C ASP A 46 -11.96 -5.98 41.38
N ASN A 47 -13.21 -5.66 41.05
CA ASN A 47 -13.56 -4.32 40.55
C ASN A 47 -13.53 -3.25 41.66
N ALA A 48 -13.66 -3.67 42.92
CA ALA A 48 -13.69 -2.78 44.07
C ALA A 48 -12.29 -2.55 44.67
N ASN A 49 -11.28 -3.28 44.19
CA ASN A 49 -9.89 -3.23 44.66
C ASN A 49 -9.80 -3.42 46.18
N ILE A 50 -10.56 -4.40 46.67
CA ILE A 50 -10.64 -4.83 48.08
C ILE A 50 -9.43 -5.71 48.42
N GLU A 51 -8.98 -6.55 47.48
CA GLU A 51 -7.84 -7.44 47.65
C GLU A 51 -6.53 -6.78 47.19
N LEU A 52 -5.42 -7.22 47.80
CA LEU A 52 -4.09 -6.80 47.38
C LEU A 52 -3.76 -7.42 46.01
N THR A 53 -3.98 -6.66 44.95
CA THR A 53 -3.71 -7.14 43.59
C THR A 53 -2.21 -7.05 43.29
N VAL A 54 -1.64 -8.16 42.81
CA VAL A 54 -0.23 -8.20 42.41
C VAL A 54 -0.06 -7.58 41.02
N TYR A 55 0.63 -6.44 40.93
CA TYR A 55 0.91 -5.79 39.66
C TYR A 55 1.95 -6.58 38.83
N ARG A 56 1.54 -7.07 37.66
CA ARG A 56 2.31 -7.89 36.71
C ARG A 56 2.23 -7.38 35.26
N TYR A 57 1.91 -6.10 35.09
CA TYR A 57 1.81 -5.48 33.77
C TYR A 57 3.14 -5.51 32.97
N PRO A 58 4.32 -5.20 33.55
CA PRO A 58 5.58 -5.30 32.83
C PRO A 58 5.88 -6.73 32.34
N GLU A 59 5.54 -7.73 33.15
CA GLU A 59 5.69 -9.15 32.81
C GLU A 59 4.73 -9.55 31.69
N LEU A 60 3.49 -9.07 31.70
CA LEU A 60 2.55 -9.28 30.59
C LEU A 60 3.09 -8.66 29.30
N GLN A 61 3.58 -7.41 29.33
CA GLN A 61 4.14 -6.75 28.16
C GLN A 61 5.28 -7.56 27.54
N ARG A 62 6.24 -8.01 28.37
CA ARG A 62 7.37 -8.83 27.93
C ARG A 62 6.90 -10.18 27.39
N THR A 63 6.05 -10.88 28.13
CA THR A 63 5.51 -12.20 27.74
C THR A 63 4.78 -12.11 26.41
N PHE A 64 3.92 -11.12 26.25
CA PHE A 64 3.12 -10.92 25.05
C PHE A 64 3.99 -10.56 23.84
N ARG A 65 5.04 -9.74 24.03
CA ARG A 65 6.04 -9.49 23.00
C ARG A 65 6.68 -10.79 22.51
N LEU A 66 7.21 -11.61 23.43
CA LEU A 66 7.84 -12.89 23.09
C LEU A 66 6.85 -13.87 22.42
N TRP A 67 5.64 -13.97 22.97
CA TRP A 67 4.59 -14.83 22.43
C TRP A 67 4.22 -14.45 21.00
N ARG A 68 4.08 -13.15 20.70
CA ARG A 68 3.80 -12.66 19.35
C ARG A 68 4.88 -13.04 18.34
N ASN A 69 6.14 -12.92 18.74
CA ASN A 69 7.29 -13.35 17.94
C ASN A 69 7.19 -14.87 17.64
N LEU A 70 6.98 -15.69 18.67
CA LEU A 70 6.81 -17.13 18.48
C LEU A 70 5.63 -17.47 17.56
N MET A 71 4.52 -16.73 17.63
CA MET A 71 3.38 -16.92 16.72
C MET A 71 3.71 -16.55 15.28
N ALA A 72 4.54 -15.54 15.04
CA ALA A 72 5.04 -15.21 13.70
C ALA A 72 5.92 -16.34 13.14
N LEU A 73 6.88 -16.83 13.93
CA LEU A 73 7.74 -17.97 13.55
C LEU A 73 6.93 -19.23 13.27
N LYS A 74 5.94 -19.53 14.12
CA LYS A 74 5.04 -20.67 13.95
C LYS A 74 4.24 -20.54 12.65
N ARG A 75 3.73 -19.35 12.34
CA ARG A 75 2.95 -19.10 11.12
C ARG A 75 3.80 -19.27 9.86
N ALA A 76 5.05 -18.84 9.89
CA ALA A 76 6.02 -19.04 8.81
C ALA A 76 6.50 -20.50 8.69
N GLY A 77 6.07 -21.41 9.58
CA GLY A 77 6.44 -22.83 9.53
C GLY A 77 7.88 -23.13 9.96
N LEU A 78 8.58 -22.17 10.57
CA LEU A 78 10.03 -22.25 10.80
C LEU A 78 10.43 -23.22 11.91
N GLY A 79 9.47 -23.68 12.71
CA GLY A 79 9.67 -24.81 13.62
C GLY A 79 9.91 -26.15 12.88
N HIS A 80 9.59 -26.23 11.59
CA HIS A 80 9.86 -27.39 10.74
C HIS A 80 11.09 -27.21 9.84
N ASN A 81 11.72 -26.05 9.86
CA ASN A 81 12.94 -25.81 9.10
C ASN A 81 14.09 -26.58 9.78
N PRO A 82 14.85 -27.45 9.07
CA PRO A 82 15.98 -28.19 9.64
C PRO A 82 17.04 -27.30 10.30
N THR A 83 17.16 -26.04 9.88
CA THR A 83 18.08 -25.03 10.47
C THR A 83 17.46 -24.26 11.64
N GLY A 84 16.19 -24.52 11.96
CA GLY A 84 15.43 -23.90 13.05
C GLY A 84 15.28 -22.38 12.90
N VAL A 85 15.03 -21.71 14.03
CA VAL A 85 14.93 -20.23 14.08
C VAL A 85 16.26 -19.56 13.72
N ASN A 86 17.40 -20.22 13.94
CA ASN A 86 18.70 -19.67 13.56
C ASN A 86 18.88 -19.62 12.03
N GLY A 87 18.09 -20.38 11.27
CA GLY A 87 18.04 -20.32 9.82
C GLY A 87 17.24 -19.16 9.25
N THR A 88 16.51 -18.39 10.06
CA THR A 88 15.54 -17.37 9.61
C THR A 88 16.19 -16.05 9.21
N ALA A 89 17.37 -16.12 8.60
CA ALA A 89 18.23 -14.97 8.33
C ALA A 89 17.79 -14.17 7.09
N SER A 90 16.77 -14.61 6.33
CA SER A 90 16.38 -13.91 5.13
C SER A 90 15.40 -12.77 5.43
N GLU A 91 15.68 -11.59 4.85
CA GLU A 91 14.83 -10.42 5.00
C GLU A 91 13.42 -10.73 4.48
N GLY A 92 12.40 -10.42 5.30
CA GLY A 92 11.00 -10.54 4.93
C GLY A 92 10.38 -11.93 5.06
N GLU A 93 11.13 -12.97 5.44
CA GLU A 93 10.69 -14.37 5.49
C GLU A 93 9.48 -14.65 6.40
N LEU A 94 9.31 -13.86 7.46
CA LEU A 94 8.19 -13.95 8.41
C LEU A 94 6.95 -13.20 7.96
N GLY A 95 7.08 -12.35 6.94
CA GLY A 95 5.99 -11.49 6.51
C GLY A 95 4.92 -12.28 5.76
N PHE A 96 3.65 -11.91 5.98
CA PHE A 96 2.55 -12.62 5.35
C PHE A 96 2.41 -12.23 3.88
N GLU A 97 2.86 -13.10 2.98
CA GLU A 97 2.75 -12.88 1.54
C GLU A 97 1.28 -12.94 1.07
N CYS A 98 0.88 -11.99 0.22
CA CYS A 98 -0.47 -11.96 -0.32
C CYS A 98 -0.72 -13.15 -1.25
N PRO A 99 -1.62 -14.11 -0.92
CA PRO A 99 -1.78 -15.34 -1.69
C PRO A 99 -2.39 -15.13 -3.09
N ALA A 100 -2.96 -13.95 -3.32
CA ALA A 100 -3.64 -13.60 -4.56
C ALA A 100 -2.86 -12.61 -5.44
N CYS A 101 -1.72 -12.11 -4.97
CA CYS A 101 -0.77 -11.51 -5.87
C CYS A 101 -0.19 -12.59 -6.81
N PRO A 102 0.21 -12.21 -8.03
CA PRO A 102 0.87 -13.13 -8.95
C PRO A 102 2.24 -13.54 -8.40
N HIS A 103 2.49 -14.85 -8.32
CA HIS A 103 3.71 -15.48 -7.79
C HIS A 103 4.18 -16.58 -8.74
N PRO A 104 5.25 -16.33 -9.52
CA PRO A 104 5.87 -17.35 -10.35
C PRO A 104 6.22 -18.60 -9.52
N GLY A 105 5.90 -19.79 -10.04
CA GLY A 105 6.16 -21.06 -9.36
C GLY A 105 5.23 -21.39 -8.19
N LYS A 106 4.27 -20.51 -7.82
CA LYS A 106 3.27 -20.78 -6.78
C LYS A 106 1.84 -20.80 -7.32
N ASN A 107 1.41 -19.72 -7.96
CA ASN A 107 0.00 -19.54 -8.38
C ASN A 107 -0.16 -19.01 -9.82
N LEU A 108 0.93 -19.00 -10.59
CA LEU A 108 0.91 -18.73 -12.03
C LEU A 108 1.12 -20.04 -12.82
N PRO A 109 0.52 -20.17 -14.03
CA PRO A 109 0.85 -21.25 -14.96
C PRO A 109 2.34 -21.28 -15.29
N GLU A 110 2.92 -22.43 -15.64
CA GLU A 110 4.36 -22.54 -15.95
C GLU A 110 4.79 -21.66 -17.14
N ASP A 111 3.91 -21.51 -18.13
CA ASP A 111 4.10 -20.75 -19.36
C ASP A 111 3.58 -19.30 -19.28
N TRP A 112 3.37 -18.76 -18.07
CA TRP A 112 2.84 -17.41 -17.86
C TRP A 112 3.59 -16.30 -18.62
N ARG A 113 4.88 -16.49 -18.92
CA ARG A 113 5.73 -15.58 -19.73
C ARG A 113 5.43 -15.60 -21.24
N LYS A 114 4.77 -16.65 -21.73
CA LYS A 114 4.40 -16.80 -23.15
C LYS A 114 3.03 -16.20 -23.48
N ILE A 115 2.35 -15.64 -22.48
CA ILE A 115 1.03 -15.05 -22.66
C ILE A 115 1.08 -13.89 -23.67
N GLU A 116 0.00 -13.73 -24.43
CA GLU A 116 -0.16 -12.63 -25.38
C GLU A 116 0.04 -11.27 -24.69
N ALA A 117 0.66 -10.32 -25.41
CA ALA A 117 1.08 -9.05 -24.84
C ALA A 117 -0.07 -8.24 -24.23
N ASP A 118 -1.27 -8.35 -24.82
CA ASP A 118 -2.50 -7.68 -24.38
C ASP A 118 -3.13 -8.32 -23.12
N LEU A 119 -2.73 -9.54 -22.76
CA LEU A 119 -3.19 -10.29 -21.58
C LEU A 119 -2.19 -10.28 -20.42
N ARG A 120 -0.97 -9.75 -20.61
CA ARG A 120 0.06 -9.63 -19.55
C ARG A 120 -0.45 -8.97 -18.27
N TYR A 121 -1.43 -8.07 -18.39
CA TYR A 121 -2.04 -7.40 -17.25
C TYR A 121 -2.68 -8.35 -16.22
N LEU A 122 -3.03 -9.59 -16.63
CA LEU A 122 -3.56 -10.62 -15.74
C LEU A 122 -2.55 -10.98 -14.63
N TYR A 123 -1.25 -10.91 -14.94
CA TYR A 123 -0.15 -11.20 -14.02
C TYR A 123 0.54 -9.94 -13.49
N ARG A 124 -0.06 -8.77 -13.69
CA ARG A 124 0.46 -7.49 -13.19
C ARG A 124 0.40 -7.44 -11.66
N LEU A 125 1.50 -7.04 -11.04
CA LEU A 125 1.55 -6.72 -9.62
C LEU A 125 1.09 -5.27 -9.39
N PHE A 126 0.18 -5.06 -8.44
CA PHE A 126 -0.32 -3.73 -8.08
C PHE A 126 0.15 -3.36 -6.69
N ILE A 127 0.95 -2.31 -6.59
CA ILE A 127 1.50 -1.76 -5.35
C ILE A 127 0.95 -0.36 -5.12
N ALA A 128 0.48 -0.10 -3.91
CA ALA A 128 0.16 1.22 -3.42
C ALA A 128 1.22 1.68 -2.43
N VAL A 129 1.63 2.94 -2.60
CA VAL A 129 2.66 3.59 -1.82
C VAL A 129 2.05 4.80 -1.13
N ASP A 130 2.26 4.92 0.18
CA ASP A 130 1.79 6.03 0.99
C ASP A 130 2.72 6.27 2.18
N ALA A 131 2.72 7.49 2.70
CA ALA A 131 3.47 7.88 3.89
C ALA A 131 2.54 8.48 4.94
N ASN A 132 2.50 7.83 6.11
CA ASN A 132 1.70 8.29 7.22
C ASN A 132 2.53 9.10 8.22
N CYS A 133 2.43 10.42 8.13
CA CYS A 133 3.11 11.37 9.03
C CYS A 133 2.42 11.56 10.41
N LYS A 134 1.39 10.78 10.72
CA LYS A 134 0.75 10.75 12.05
C LYS A 134 1.30 9.63 12.94
N LEU A 135 2.11 8.73 12.37
CA LEU A 135 2.78 7.62 13.06
C LEU A 135 4.01 8.03 13.82
N LYS A 136 3.83 8.91 14.77
CA LYS A 136 4.96 9.49 15.46
C LYS A 136 5.41 8.60 16.62
N GLY A 137 6.69 8.28 16.64
CA GLY A 137 7.37 7.61 17.75
C GLY A 137 8.08 8.64 18.60
N LYS A 138 7.62 8.82 19.85
CA LYS A 138 8.30 9.72 20.79
C LYS A 138 9.66 9.13 21.12
N ASP A 139 10.68 9.98 21.12
CA ASP A 139 11.95 9.61 21.72
C ASP A 139 11.75 9.55 23.24
N ARG A 140 12.11 8.40 23.81
CA ARG A 140 12.02 8.15 25.25
C ARG A 140 13.37 7.68 25.80
N SER A 141 14.43 7.75 25.00
CA SER A 141 15.76 7.23 25.34
C SER A 141 15.73 5.77 25.81
N LEU A 142 14.79 4.98 25.26
CA LEU A 142 14.63 3.58 25.60
C LEU A 142 15.58 2.75 24.73
N LYS A 143 16.35 1.86 25.36
CA LYS A 143 17.08 0.81 24.65
C LYS A 143 16.14 -0.34 24.37
N ASP A 144 15.50 -0.32 23.20
CA ASP A 144 14.66 -1.41 22.73
C ASP A 144 15.48 -2.35 21.82
N VAL A 145 15.36 -3.65 22.03
CA VAL A 145 16.03 -4.68 21.21
C VAL A 145 15.00 -5.27 20.27
N GLU A 146 15.09 -4.95 18.97
CA GLU A 146 14.22 -5.58 17.99
C GLU A 146 14.49 -7.09 17.93
N LEU A 147 13.42 -7.91 17.97
CA LEU A 147 13.54 -9.36 18.06
C LEU A 147 13.61 -10.04 16.68
N MET A 148 13.17 -9.34 15.62
CA MET A 148 12.98 -9.85 14.25
C MET A 148 13.30 -8.75 13.23
N GLU A 149 14.43 -8.07 13.44
CA GLU A 149 14.83 -6.93 12.60
C GLU A 149 14.87 -7.34 11.12
N GLY A 150 14.11 -6.65 10.28
CA GLY A 150 14.05 -6.91 8.85
C GLY A 150 13.43 -8.25 8.43
N GLN A 151 12.99 -9.10 9.36
CA GLN A 151 12.51 -10.45 9.02
C GLN A 151 11.02 -10.48 8.61
N GLY A 152 10.25 -9.41 8.82
CA GLY A 152 8.84 -9.35 8.40
C GLY A 152 8.55 -8.18 7.46
N VAL A 153 7.47 -7.44 7.70
CA VAL A 153 7.10 -6.31 6.83
C VAL A 153 7.97 -5.06 6.96
N PHE A 154 8.72 -4.87 8.04
CA PHE A 154 9.65 -3.74 8.14
C PHE A 154 10.95 -4.02 7.39
N VAL A 155 11.54 -2.99 6.81
CA VAL A 155 12.91 -3.02 6.30
C VAL A 155 13.89 -3.32 7.44
N HIS A 156 15.05 -3.87 7.12
CA HIS A 156 16.13 -4.04 8.09
C HIS A 156 16.61 -2.67 8.60
N GLU A 157 16.38 -2.38 9.88
CA GLU A 157 16.50 -1.03 10.44
C GLU A 157 17.94 -0.48 10.33
N THR A 158 18.93 -1.28 10.69
CA THR A 158 20.35 -0.94 10.66
C THR A 158 20.82 -0.61 9.23
N ARG A 159 20.54 -1.48 8.26
CA ARG A 159 20.88 -1.26 6.84
C ARG A 159 20.16 -0.04 6.29
N TYR A 160 18.90 0.16 6.67
CA TYR A 160 18.10 1.29 6.24
C TYR A 160 18.65 2.61 6.78
N LYS A 161 18.98 2.70 8.07
CA LYS A 161 19.59 3.90 8.66
C LYS A 161 20.95 4.22 8.06
N GLN A 162 21.78 3.21 7.81
CA GLN A 162 23.07 3.37 7.12
C GLN A 162 22.87 3.95 5.72
N PHE A 163 21.95 3.37 4.94
CA PHE A 163 21.58 3.89 3.62
C PHE A 163 21.15 5.36 3.70
N LEU A 164 20.20 5.68 4.58
CA LEU A 164 19.69 7.05 4.72
C LEU A 164 20.76 8.07 5.12
N SER A 165 21.82 7.65 5.82
CA SER A 165 22.91 8.54 6.22
C SER A 165 23.77 9.02 5.04
N THR A 166 23.73 8.29 3.92
CA THR A 166 24.53 8.58 2.70
C THR A 166 23.80 9.44 1.68
N TYR A 167 22.50 9.74 1.87
CA TYR A 167 21.68 10.49 0.91
C TYR A 167 21.16 11.80 1.53
N GLU A 168 21.31 12.89 0.78
CA GLU A 168 20.74 14.18 1.15
C GLU A 168 19.23 14.28 0.85
N ASN A 169 18.58 15.28 1.45
CA ASN A 169 17.15 15.52 1.30
C ASN A 169 16.82 16.12 -0.07
N THR A 170 16.34 15.31 -1.01
CA THR A 170 16.03 15.77 -2.37
C THR A 170 14.53 15.74 -2.72
N CYS A 171 13.61 15.78 -1.74
CA CYS A 171 12.17 15.78 -2.02
C CYS A 171 11.68 17.20 -2.35
N GLU A 172 11.41 17.46 -3.63
CA GLU A 172 10.95 18.76 -4.16
C GLU A 172 9.42 18.88 -4.21
N SER A 173 8.69 17.99 -3.54
CA SER A 173 7.23 17.99 -3.59
C SER A 173 6.64 19.27 -3.00
N GLN A 174 5.80 19.93 -3.78
CA GLN A 174 5.05 21.13 -3.39
C GLN A 174 3.72 20.82 -2.68
N HIS A 175 3.41 19.55 -2.41
CA HIS A 175 2.20 19.19 -1.68
C HIS A 175 2.27 19.65 -0.23
N ASP A 176 1.34 20.49 0.20
CA ASP A 176 1.29 21.10 1.55
C ASP A 176 1.50 20.10 2.69
N ALA A 177 0.92 18.91 2.59
CA ALA A 177 1.06 17.87 3.60
C ALA A 177 2.51 17.36 3.71
N ILE A 178 3.19 17.19 2.57
CA ILE A 178 4.58 16.74 2.47
C ILE A 178 5.52 17.85 2.90
N VAL A 179 5.30 19.09 2.43
CA VAL A 179 6.08 20.27 2.83
C VAL A 179 6.00 20.47 4.35
N LYS A 180 4.81 20.41 4.96
CA LYS A 180 4.64 20.53 6.41
C LYS A 180 5.32 19.40 7.19
N ALA A 181 5.29 18.16 6.66
CA ALA A 181 5.96 17.02 7.27
C ALA A 181 7.50 17.12 7.18
N ASN A 182 8.01 17.63 6.05
CA ASN A 182 9.45 17.72 5.78
C ASN A 182 10.12 18.94 6.44
N THR A 183 9.37 20.01 6.68
CA THR A 183 9.90 21.26 7.28
C THR A 183 10.02 21.18 8.80
N LYS A 184 9.09 20.52 9.49
CA LYS A 184 9.05 20.48 10.96
C LYS A 184 9.40 19.10 11.51
N ALA A 185 10.66 18.92 11.90
CA ALA A 185 10.98 17.88 12.88
C ALA A 185 10.18 18.20 14.16
N THR A 186 9.34 17.28 14.62
CA THR A 186 8.57 17.50 15.85
C THR A 186 9.52 17.22 17.03
N PRO A 187 9.87 18.20 17.87
CA PRO A 187 10.80 17.97 18.99
C PRO A 187 10.33 16.83 19.89
N GLY A 188 11.25 15.99 20.35
CA GLY A 188 10.94 14.82 21.20
C GLY A 188 10.38 13.61 20.47
N TYR A 189 10.52 13.52 19.13
CA TYR A 189 10.15 12.36 18.33
C TYR A 189 11.35 11.83 17.54
N SER A 190 11.63 10.52 17.68
CA SER A 190 12.63 9.80 16.89
C SER A 190 12.07 9.35 15.53
N ILE A 191 10.74 9.20 15.44
CA ILE A 191 10.03 8.81 14.22
C ILE A 191 8.92 9.84 13.97
N SER A 192 8.93 10.44 12.78
CA SER A 192 7.94 11.44 12.34
C SER A 192 6.77 10.84 11.56
N GLY A 193 6.93 9.61 11.06
CA GLY A 193 5.92 8.88 10.31
C GLY A 193 6.43 7.51 9.86
N LYS A 194 5.67 6.81 9.02
CA LYS A 194 6.14 5.61 8.32
C LYS A 194 5.75 5.64 6.86
N GLY A 195 6.66 5.22 5.99
CA GLY A 195 6.38 4.91 4.60
C GLY A 195 5.92 3.45 4.47
N LEU A 196 5.04 3.19 3.50
CA LEU A 196 4.39 1.90 3.32
C LEU A 196 4.23 1.55 1.84
N ALA A 197 4.53 0.30 1.50
CA ALA A 197 4.23 -0.36 0.24
C ALA A 197 3.34 -1.59 0.50
N LEU A 198 2.17 -1.63 -0.14
CA LEU A 198 1.20 -2.71 0.04
C LEU A 198 0.58 -3.14 -1.28
N CYS A 199 0.00 -4.34 -1.33
CA CYS A 199 -0.81 -4.79 -2.46
C CYS A 199 -2.09 -3.95 -2.55
N THR A 200 -2.28 -3.20 -3.63
CA THR A 200 -3.47 -2.33 -3.80
C THR A 200 -4.78 -3.13 -3.85
N ARG A 201 -4.75 -4.34 -4.42
CA ARG A 201 -5.96 -5.17 -4.64
C ARG A 201 -6.47 -5.83 -3.36
N HIS A 202 -5.56 -6.24 -2.48
CA HIS A 202 -5.89 -7.09 -1.32
C HIS A 202 -5.51 -6.45 0.01
N LEU A 203 -4.87 -5.28 -0.03
CA LEU A 203 -4.53 -4.44 1.13
C LEU A 203 -3.57 -5.10 2.12
N LEU A 204 -2.82 -6.10 1.64
CA LEU A 204 -1.79 -6.78 2.42
C LEU A 204 -0.45 -6.05 2.24
N VAL A 205 0.20 -5.77 3.36
CA VAL A 205 1.50 -5.09 3.38
C VAL A 205 2.54 -6.01 2.76
N ARG A 206 3.44 -5.46 1.94
CA ARG A 206 4.55 -6.24 1.38
C ARG A 206 5.61 -6.51 2.44
N THR A 207 6.26 -7.66 2.35
CA THR A 207 7.48 -7.98 3.09
C THR A 207 8.51 -6.87 2.87
N ASN A 208 9.16 -6.42 3.93
CA ASN A 208 10.05 -5.26 3.92
C ASN A 208 9.49 -3.97 3.27
N GLY A 209 8.16 -3.85 3.15
CA GLY A 209 7.48 -2.70 2.58
C GLY A 209 7.15 -1.61 3.59
N VAL A 210 7.75 -1.60 4.78
CA VAL A 210 7.52 -0.56 5.80
C VAL A 210 8.84 0.00 6.29
N GLY A 211 8.94 1.32 6.37
CA GLY A 211 10.12 1.98 6.93
C GLY A 211 9.74 3.22 7.74
N ASP A 212 10.48 3.45 8.81
CA ASP A 212 10.33 4.64 9.64
C ASP A 212 10.85 5.89 8.93
N LEU A 213 10.09 6.98 9.05
CA LEU A 213 10.45 8.29 8.50
C LEU A 213 11.02 9.17 9.61
N GLN A 214 12.25 9.66 9.44
CA GLN A 214 12.96 10.45 10.45
C GLN A 214 12.48 11.90 10.44
N LYS A 215 12.24 12.46 9.25
CA LYS A 215 11.80 13.85 9.07
C LYS A 215 10.93 13.96 7.82
N GLY A 216 9.68 13.52 7.94
CA GLY A 216 8.73 13.42 6.84
C GLY A 216 9.19 12.47 5.75
N GLU A 217 8.48 12.52 4.64
CA GLU A 217 8.71 11.65 3.49
C GLU A 217 9.75 12.23 2.53
N LYS A 218 10.77 11.41 2.22
CA LYS A 218 11.82 11.75 1.25
C LYS A 218 11.93 10.68 0.18
N TYR A 219 12.49 11.05 -0.98
CA TYR A 219 12.70 10.09 -2.07
C TYR A 219 13.59 8.92 -1.65
N CYS A 220 14.70 9.15 -0.94
CA CYS A 220 15.54 8.06 -0.44
C CYS A 220 14.78 7.11 0.51
N ASN A 221 13.89 7.63 1.37
CA ASN A 221 13.04 6.80 2.22
C ASN A 221 12.14 5.89 1.37
N MET A 222 11.43 6.48 0.40
CA MET A 222 10.44 5.75 -0.41
C MET A 222 11.08 4.84 -1.46
N ASP A 223 12.22 5.24 -2.05
CA ASP A 223 13.01 4.39 -2.94
C ASP A 223 13.39 3.10 -2.23
N TYR A 224 13.98 3.19 -1.04
CA TYR A 224 14.40 2.02 -0.27
C TYR A 224 13.20 1.14 0.10
N ILE A 225 12.12 1.73 0.65
CA ILE A 225 10.93 0.98 1.07
C ILE A 225 10.27 0.25 -0.10
N VAL A 226 10.04 0.96 -1.22
CA VAL A 226 9.35 0.40 -2.38
C VAL A 226 10.21 -0.64 -3.09
N LEU A 227 11.50 -0.38 -3.27
CA LEU A 227 12.40 -1.31 -3.95
C LEU A 227 12.73 -2.52 -3.09
N SER A 228 12.77 -2.37 -1.76
CA SER A 228 12.85 -3.51 -0.83
C SER A 228 11.60 -4.40 -0.93
N ALA A 229 10.40 -3.82 -1.01
CA ALA A 229 9.15 -4.57 -1.21
C ALA A 229 9.02 -5.28 -2.58
N LEU A 230 9.79 -4.81 -3.57
CA LEU A 230 9.86 -5.35 -4.94
C LEU A 230 11.08 -6.25 -5.16
N LYS A 231 11.95 -6.42 -4.16
CA LYS A 231 13.10 -7.33 -4.23
C LYS A 231 12.62 -8.74 -4.58
N GLY A 232 13.24 -9.35 -5.58
CA GLY A 232 12.90 -10.69 -6.06
C GLY A 232 11.61 -10.79 -6.90
N VAL A 233 10.95 -9.68 -7.23
CA VAL A 233 9.80 -9.71 -8.15
C VAL A 233 10.28 -9.92 -9.59
N GLU A 234 9.88 -11.05 -10.19
CA GLU A 234 10.25 -11.43 -11.56
C GLU A 234 9.16 -11.14 -12.61
N LEU A 235 8.11 -10.40 -12.24
CA LEU A 235 6.95 -10.15 -13.09
C LEU A 235 7.26 -9.15 -14.19
N GLU A 236 6.61 -9.31 -15.35
CA GLU A 236 6.80 -8.44 -16.51
C GLU A 236 6.19 -7.04 -16.33
N GLU A 237 5.15 -6.91 -15.49
CA GLU A 237 4.50 -5.63 -15.22
C GLU A 237 4.28 -5.39 -13.73
N VAL A 238 4.71 -4.23 -13.27
CA VAL A 238 4.43 -3.73 -11.91
C VAL A 238 3.81 -2.34 -12.03
N MET A 239 2.61 -2.20 -11.47
CA MET A 239 1.96 -0.91 -11.33
C MET A 239 2.16 -0.36 -9.92
N ILE A 240 2.64 0.87 -9.83
CA ILE A 240 2.88 1.59 -8.59
C ILE A 240 1.96 2.80 -8.56
N THR A 241 1.01 2.79 -7.63
CA THR A 241 0.17 3.95 -7.33
C THR A 241 0.74 4.74 -6.17
N TYR A 242 0.97 6.03 -6.36
CA TYR A 242 1.55 6.91 -5.35
C TYR A 242 1.07 8.34 -5.54
N ASP A 243 0.78 9.06 -4.46
CA ASP A 243 0.25 10.42 -4.50
C ASP A 243 1.13 11.37 -5.33
N ILE A 244 2.45 11.20 -5.25
CA ILE A 244 3.41 11.99 -6.02
C ILE A 244 4.13 11.17 -7.09
N ALA A 245 3.48 10.13 -7.62
CA ALA A 245 4.04 9.27 -8.67
C ALA A 245 4.62 10.09 -9.84
N CYS A 246 3.95 11.17 -10.24
CA CYS A 246 4.38 12.04 -11.34
C CYS A 246 5.69 12.79 -11.10
N GLN A 247 6.10 12.96 -9.84
CA GLN A 247 7.36 13.58 -9.47
C GLN A 247 8.41 12.53 -9.15
N TRP A 248 8.03 11.55 -8.31
CA TRP A 248 8.94 10.52 -7.81
C TRP A 248 9.52 9.62 -8.91
N SER A 249 8.69 9.23 -9.88
CA SER A 249 9.08 8.30 -10.96
C SER A 249 10.12 8.85 -11.93
N LYS A 250 10.15 10.17 -12.16
CA LYS A 250 10.99 10.83 -13.19
C LYS A 250 12.47 10.46 -13.09
N ASN A 251 12.98 10.43 -11.86
CA ASN A 251 14.39 10.15 -11.57
C ASN A 251 14.60 8.80 -10.87
N LEU A 252 13.54 7.97 -10.71
CA LEU A 252 13.66 6.69 -10.00
C LEU A 252 14.70 5.78 -10.65
N SER A 253 14.69 5.65 -11.97
CA SER A 253 15.69 4.84 -12.69
C SER A 253 17.12 5.36 -12.46
N LYS A 254 17.33 6.67 -12.47
CA LYS A 254 18.65 7.27 -12.18
C LYS A 254 19.10 6.96 -10.74
N ARG A 255 18.20 7.12 -9.77
CA ARG A 255 18.49 6.83 -8.35
C ARG A 255 18.78 5.36 -8.08
N MET A 256 17.98 4.46 -8.67
CA MET A 256 18.16 3.01 -8.59
C MET A 256 19.48 2.52 -9.22
N ASN A 257 19.98 3.24 -10.24
CA ASN A 257 21.23 2.91 -10.92
C ASN A 257 22.45 3.66 -10.39
N ALA A 258 22.31 4.49 -9.36
CA ALA A 258 23.44 5.17 -8.73
C ALA A 258 24.38 4.15 -8.06
N GLU A 259 25.68 4.47 -8.00
CA GLU A 259 26.74 3.58 -7.50
C GLU A 259 26.50 3.12 -6.06
N ASN A 260 25.99 4.01 -5.20
CA ASN A 260 25.72 3.72 -3.79
C ASN A 260 24.36 3.04 -3.53
N PHE A 261 23.58 2.75 -4.57
CA PHE A 261 22.28 2.11 -4.41
C PHE A 261 22.42 0.57 -4.34
N PRO A 262 21.82 -0.12 -3.35
CA PRO A 262 21.94 -1.57 -3.20
C PRO A 262 21.57 -2.32 -4.48
N SER A 263 22.50 -3.12 -5.00
CA SER A 263 22.34 -3.82 -6.29
C SER A 263 21.18 -4.82 -6.29
N GLU A 264 20.87 -5.40 -5.14
CA GLU A 264 19.77 -6.35 -4.93
C GLU A 264 18.38 -5.72 -5.03
N PHE A 265 18.29 -4.39 -5.01
CA PHE A 265 17.04 -3.64 -5.15
C PHE A 265 16.79 -3.19 -6.59
N LYS A 266 17.70 -3.51 -7.51
CA LYS A 266 17.52 -3.20 -8.93
C LYS A 266 16.40 -4.06 -9.50
N ILE A 267 15.38 -3.39 -10.02
CA ILE A 267 14.31 -4.05 -10.75
C ILE A 267 14.86 -4.57 -12.08
N ASN A 268 14.38 -5.75 -12.50
CA ASN A 268 14.75 -6.33 -13.77
C ASN A 268 14.46 -5.34 -14.92
N LYS A 269 15.43 -5.16 -15.83
CA LYS A 269 15.32 -4.24 -16.97
C LYS A 269 14.13 -4.54 -17.88
N ASN A 270 13.67 -5.79 -17.90
CA ASN A 270 12.53 -6.23 -18.70
C ASN A 270 11.18 -6.02 -18.00
N THR A 271 11.18 -5.65 -16.71
CA THR A 271 9.95 -5.33 -15.97
C THR A 271 9.48 -3.92 -16.31
N LYS A 272 8.29 -3.83 -16.90
CA LYS A 272 7.61 -2.56 -17.18
C LYS A 272 7.02 -1.98 -15.89
N LEU A 273 7.51 -0.81 -15.51
CA LEU A 273 6.96 -0.02 -14.40
C LEU A 273 5.88 0.94 -14.90
N ILE A 274 4.70 0.83 -14.34
CA ILE A 274 3.55 1.67 -14.65
C ILE A 274 3.26 2.54 -13.43
N PHE A 275 3.35 3.86 -13.58
CA PHE A 275 3.12 4.79 -12.48
C PHE A 275 1.77 5.48 -12.63
N ALA A 276 1.01 5.55 -11.54
CA ALA A 276 -0.26 6.27 -11.52
C ALA A 276 -0.47 6.98 -10.18
N ILE A 277 -1.36 7.97 -10.18
CA ILE A 277 -1.81 8.66 -8.99
C ILE A 277 -3.20 8.12 -8.64
N PRO A 278 -3.48 7.78 -7.36
CA PRO A 278 -4.78 7.27 -6.96
C PRO A 278 -5.91 8.26 -7.31
N SER A 279 -7.09 7.75 -7.67
CA SER A 279 -8.19 8.56 -8.25
C SER A 279 -8.68 9.70 -7.36
N TRP A 280 -8.49 9.62 -6.04
CA TRP A 280 -8.87 10.71 -5.14
C TRP A 280 -7.86 11.86 -5.13
N HIS A 281 -6.58 11.55 -5.31
CA HIS A 281 -5.49 12.52 -5.24
C HIS A 281 -5.24 13.20 -6.59
N ILE A 282 -5.53 12.52 -7.70
CA ILE A 282 -5.23 13.03 -9.06
C ILE A 282 -5.86 14.40 -9.36
N ASN A 283 -7.02 14.71 -8.78
CA ASN A 283 -7.69 16.01 -8.95
C ASN A 283 -6.89 17.17 -8.34
N GLY A 284 -6.06 16.90 -7.34
CA GLY A 284 -5.15 17.88 -6.74
C GLY A 284 -3.92 18.19 -7.59
N HIS A 285 -3.70 17.48 -8.70
CA HIS A 285 -2.59 17.72 -9.61
C HIS A 285 -3.01 18.57 -10.82
N GLY A 286 -2.04 19.14 -11.52
CA GLY A 286 -2.26 19.91 -12.76
C GLY A 286 -2.73 19.05 -13.94
N LYS A 287 -3.19 19.71 -15.02
CA LYS A 287 -3.78 19.08 -16.21
C LYS A 287 -2.94 17.93 -16.76
N SER A 288 -1.65 18.17 -17.01
CA SER A 288 -0.72 17.15 -17.52
C SER A 288 -0.66 15.89 -16.64
N CYS A 289 -0.75 16.02 -15.31
CA CYS A 289 -0.79 14.85 -14.43
C CYS A 289 -2.12 14.11 -14.56
N ARG A 290 -3.25 14.82 -14.64
CA ARG A 290 -4.60 14.24 -14.78
C ARG A 290 -4.79 13.45 -16.06
N GLU A 291 -3.99 13.74 -17.08
CA GLU A 291 -4.01 13.05 -18.37
C GLU A 291 -3.05 11.85 -18.37
N ASN A 292 -1.85 12.00 -17.81
CA ASN A 292 -0.78 11.00 -17.95
C ASN A 292 -0.63 10.04 -16.77
N PHE A 293 -1.12 10.40 -15.58
CA PHE A 293 -1.00 9.60 -14.35
C PHE A 293 -2.34 9.16 -13.77
N ASN A 294 -3.45 9.40 -14.48
CA ASN A 294 -4.76 8.99 -14.01
C ASN A 294 -4.93 7.47 -14.22
N ILE A 295 -5.11 6.76 -13.12
CA ILE A 295 -5.36 5.31 -13.11
C ILE A 295 -6.55 4.90 -13.98
N GLY A 296 -7.57 5.76 -14.11
CA GLY A 296 -8.75 5.49 -14.95
C GLY A 296 -8.47 5.55 -16.45
N TYR A 297 -7.35 6.12 -16.85
CA TYR A 297 -6.86 6.17 -18.24
C TYR A 297 -5.71 5.18 -18.48
N THR A 298 -5.30 4.44 -17.44
CA THR A 298 -4.24 3.43 -17.56
C THR A 298 -4.82 2.15 -18.13
N ASN A 299 -4.16 1.59 -19.16
CA ASN A 299 -4.64 0.42 -19.85
C ASN A 299 -4.88 -0.77 -18.91
N ARG A 300 -6.05 -1.42 -19.07
CA ARG A 300 -6.53 -2.57 -18.29
C ARG A 300 -6.54 -2.34 -16.78
N CYS A 301 -6.62 -1.07 -16.36
CA CYS A 301 -6.86 -0.68 -14.97
C CYS A 301 -8.27 -0.13 -14.84
N SER A 302 -9.07 -0.67 -13.92
CA SER A 302 -10.29 0.01 -13.52
C SER A 302 -9.95 1.23 -12.67
N LYS A 303 -10.86 2.23 -12.63
CA LYS A 303 -10.85 3.29 -11.61
C LYS A 303 -10.47 2.69 -10.26
N ASP A 304 -9.60 3.38 -9.53
CA ASP A 304 -9.20 2.98 -8.19
C ASP A 304 -10.45 2.54 -7.43
N VAL A 305 -10.40 1.36 -6.84
CA VAL A 305 -11.50 0.74 -6.09
C VAL A 305 -11.63 1.49 -4.76
N ARG A 306 -11.76 2.82 -4.83
CA ARG A 306 -12.07 3.72 -3.73
C ARG A 306 -13.54 4.15 -3.72
N ARG A 307 -14.32 3.82 -4.76
CA ARG A 307 -15.72 4.29 -4.89
C ARG A 307 -16.80 3.20 -4.76
N ARG A 308 -16.49 1.91 -4.95
CA ARG A 308 -17.48 0.80 -4.82
C ARG A 308 -17.30 -0.12 -3.61
N THR A 309 -16.17 -0.08 -2.90
CA THR A 309 -15.90 -0.86 -1.67
C THR A 309 -16.12 -0.05 -0.39
N ARG A 310 -17.00 0.95 -0.45
CA ARG A 310 -17.19 1.97 0.60
C ARG A 310 -17.69 1.41 1.95
N SER A 311 -18.12 0.15 2.06
CA SER A 311 -18.63 -0.38 3.33
C SER A 311 -17.67 -1.29 4.08
N GLU A 312 -17.01 -2.26 3.44
CA GLU A 312 -16.38 -3.35 4.20
C GLU A 312 -14.85 -3.33 4.15
N LEU A 313 -14.25 -3.35 2.95
CA LEU A 313 -12.79 -3.38 2.81
C LEU A 313 -12.11 -2.01 2.84
N GLN A 314 -12.84 -0.88 2.72
CA GLN A 314 -12.23 0.45 2.67
C GLN A 314 -12.50 1.31 3.92
N GLN A 315 -13.69 1.16 4.52
CA GLN A 315 -13.79 1.36 5.97
C GLN A 315 -12.94 0.33 6.71
N ALA A 316 -12.55 -0.78 6.05
CA ALA A 316 -11.33 -1.44 6.41
C ALA A 316 -10.10 -0.59 6.05
N SER A 317 -9.55 -0.62 4.85
CA SER A 317 -8.27 -0.03 4.43
C SER A 317 -7.90 1.37 4.92
N VAL A 318 -8.74 2.41 4.92
CA VAL A 318 -8.32 3.75 5.40
C VAL A 318 -8.47 3.87 6.91
N ARG A 319 -9.53 3.25 7.46
CA ARG A 319 -9.71 3.15 8.91
C ARG A 319 -8.69 2.20 9.52
N TRP A 320 -8.24 1.18 8.75
CA TRP A 320 -7.33 0.06 9.05
C TRP A 320 -5.91 0.32 8.71
N LEU A 321 -5.57 1.08 7.67
CA LEU A 321 -4.31 1.82 7.66
C LEU A 321 -4.29 2.68 8.91
N LYS A 322 -5.28 3.54 9.17
CA LYS A 322 -5.42 4.19 10.50
C LYS A 322 -5.61 3.22 11.71
N ARG A 323 -5.86 1.89 11.56
CA ARG A 323 -6.01 0.89 12.67
C ARG A 323 -4.65 0.23 12.96
N LEU A 324 -3.97 -0.26 11.92
CA LEU A 324 -2.57 -0.73 11.81
C LEU A 324 -1.57 0.28 12.41
N ILE A 325 -1.98 1.55 12.48
CA ILE A 325 -1.11 2.71 12.70
C ILE A 325 -1.23 3.29 14.13
N MET A 326 -2.20 2.91 14.96
CA MET A 326 -2.43 3.60 16.26
C MET A 326 -1.68 3.03 17.49
N LYS A 327 -0.49 2.42 17.30
CA LYS A 327 0.46 1.81 18.29
C LYS A 327 0.26 0.31 18.59
N PRO A 328 1.33 -0.44 18.96
CA PRO A 328 2.68 -0.36 18.43
C PRO A 328 2.66 -1.03 17.04
N CYS A 329 2.83 -0.21 16.01
CA CYS A 329 2.99 -0.62 14.61
C CYS A 329 4.33 -1.35 14.50
N THR A 330 4.32 -2.58 15.00
CA THR A 330 5.41 -3.55 15.04
C THR A 330 5.21 -4.46 13.84
N THR A 331 6.30 -4.94 13.27
CA THR A 331 6.34 -5.99 12.24
C THR A 331 5.25 -7.04 12.46
N ILE A 332 5.20 -7.60 13.66
CA ILE A 332 4.30 -8.71 14.03
C ILE A 332 2.82 -8.29 14.07
N GLY A 333 2.51 -7.00 14.22
CA GLY A 333 1.13 -6.50 14.31
C GLY A 333 0.51 -6.37 12.93
N LEU A 334 1.29 -5.82 12.00
CA LEU A 334 0.93 -5.72 10.60
C LEU A 334 0.84 -7.11 9.96
N ASP A 335 1.77 -8.01 10.30
CA ASP A 335 1.72 -9.41 9.85
C ASP A 335 0.54 -10.17 10.44
N GLY A 336 0.23 -9.95 11.72
CA GLY A 336 -0.96 -10.51 12.38
C GLY A 336 -2.25 -10.13 11.66
N ILE A 337 -2.42 -8.85 11.31
CA ILE A 337 -3.61 -8.36 10.59
C ILE A 337 -3.67 -8.95 9.19
N SER A 338 -2.53 -9.03 8.50
CA SER A 338 -2.46 -9.60 7.16
C SER A 338 -2.91 -11.08 7.13
N ALA A 339 -2.50 -11.85 8.14
CA ALA A 339 -2.95 -13.24 8.31
C ALA A 339 -4.45 -13.35 8.62
N GLU A 340 -5.00 -12.49 9.48
CA GLU A 340 -6.44 -12.48 9.80
C GLU A 340 -7.32 -12.08 8.61
N LEU A 341 -6.80 -11.29 7.67
CA LEU A 341 -7.51 -10.90 6.46
C LEU A 341 -7.53 -12.01 5.40
N SER A 342 -6.62 -12.98 5.47
CA SER A 342 -6.49 -14.02 4.44
C SER A 342 -7.77 -14.83 4.17
N PRO A 343 -8.57 -15.26 5.17
CA PRO A 343 -9.81 -15.99 4.91
C PRO A 343 -10.83 -15.16 4.11
N PHE A 344 -10.86 -13.84 4.32
CA PHE A 344 -11.75 -12.94 3.58
C PHE A 344 -11.37 -12.85 2.10
N VAL A 345 -10.07 -12.91 1.79
CA VAL A 345 -9.58 -12.89 0.39
C VAL A 345 -10.19 -14.04 -0.42
N ARG A 346 -10.40 -15.22 0.18
CA ARG A 346 -10.98 -16.40 -0.49
C ARG A 346 -12.42 -16.17 -0.94
N THR A 347 -13.30 -15.72 -0.05
CA THR A 347 -14.72 -15.49 -0.37
C THR A 347 -14.88 -14.26 -1.27
N HIS A 348 -14.04 -13.24 -1.06
CA HIS A 348 -14.07 -12.02 -1.84
C HIS A 348 -13.94 -12.26 -3.35
N PHE A 349 -13.05 -13.16 -3.81
CA PHE A 349 -12.88 -13.40 -5.25
C PHE A 349 -14.11 -14.00 -5.92
N SER A 350 -14.78 -14.94 -5.26
CA SER A 350 -16.03 -15.50 -5.79
C SER A 350 -17.06 -14.40 -6.03
N ASP A 351 -17.23 -13.50 -5.04
CA ASP A 351 -18.21 -12.42 -5.14
C ASP A 351 -17.80 -11.37 -6.18
N ARG A 352 -16.51 -11.03 -6.24
CA ARG A 352 -15.98 -10.12 -7.26
C ARG A 352 -16.13 -10.69 -8.67
N LEU A 353 -15.96 -12.00 -8.86
CA LEU A 353 -16.13 -12.64 -10.17
C LEU A 353 -17.59 -12.58 -10.64
N LYS A 354 -18.54 -12.87 -9.74
CA LYS A 354 -19.97 -12.73 -10.03
C LYS A 354 -20.33 -11.28 -10.39
N GLU A 355 -19.83 -10.31 -9.61
CA GLU A 355 -20.02 -8.89 -9.91
C GLU A 355 -19.39 -8.52 -11.27
N ALA A 356 -18.18 -8.99 -11.55
CA ALA A 356 -17.49 -8.71 -12.81
C ALA A 356 -18.26 -9.25 -14.02
N ALA A 357 -18.85 -10.45 -13.94
CA ALA A 357 -19.67 -11.01 -14.99
C ALA A 357 -20.91 -10.15 -15.28
N VAL A 358 -21.62 -9.72 -14.22
CA VAL A 358 -22.78 -8.82 -14.35
C VAL A 358 -22.38 -7.46 -14.91
N MET A 359 -21.29 -6.88 -14.38
CA MET A 359 -20.80 -5.57 -14.80
C MET A 359 -20.25 -5.59 -16.22
N LYS A 360 -19.70 -6.70 -16.71
CA LYS A 360 -19.25 -6.86 -18.10
C LYS A 360 -20.43 -6.65 -19.05
N VAL A 361 -21.55 -7.35 -18.82
CA VAL A 361 -22.76 -7.23 -19.65
C VAL A 361 -23.25 -5.77 -19.63
N ARG A 362 -23.43 -5.21 -18.42
CA ARG A 362 -23.90 -3.82 -18.28
C ARG A 362 -22.99 -2.80 -18.96
N HIS A 363 -21.66 -2.95 -18.85
CA HIS A 363 -20.73 -2.02 -19.48
C HIS A 363 -20.71 -2.19 -21.00
N GLN A 364 -20.90 -3.41 -21.51
CA GLN A 364 -21.06 -3.65 -22.95
C GLN A 364 -22.31 -2.94 -23.47
N ASP A 365 -23.45 -3.08 -22.80
CA ASP A 365 -24.69 -2.40 -23.19
C ASP A 365 -24.54 -0.88 -23.23
N ILE A 366 -23.88 -0.30 -22.21
CA ILE A 366 -23.60 1.14 -22.15
C ILE A 366 -22.67 1.55 -23.30
N TYR A 367 -21.64 0.75 -23.58
CA TYR A 367 -20.70 1.02 -24.68
C TYR A 367 -21.40 0.96 -26.03
N ASP A 368 -22.24 -0.04 -26.28
CA ASP A 368 -22.97 -0.20 -27.53
C ASP A 368 -23.97 0.94 -27.73
N GLN A 369 -24.73 1.30 -26.68
CA GLN A 369 -25.62 2.47 -26.69
C GLN A 369 -24.86 3.76 -27.02
N LEU A 370 -23.71 3.98 -26.37
CA LEU A 370 -22.89 5.15 -26.67
C LEU A 370 -22.33 5.12 -28.09
N CYS A 371 -21.91 3.96 -28.60
CA CYS A 371 -21.42 3.85 -29.97
C CYS A 371 -22.51 4.15 -31.00
N THR A 372 -23.78 3.84 -30.71
CA THR A 372 -24.89 4.16 -31.62
C THR A 372 -25.14 5.67 -31.78
N THR A 373 -24.68 6.51 -30.85
CA THR A 373 -24.82 7.98 -30.97
C THR A 373 -23.80 8.61 -31.91
N PHE A 374 -22.80 7.85 -32.37
CA PHE A 374 -21.71 8.34 -33.22
C PHE A 374 -21.65 7.59 -34.55
N THR A 375 -21.04 8.20 -35.57
CA THR A 375 -20.85 7.52 -36.85
C THR A 375 -19.83 6.38 -36.71
N ALA A 376 -20.02 5.29 -37.47
CA ALA A 376 -19.09 4.16 -37.47
C ALA A 376 -17.64 4.58 -37.78
N THR A 377 -17.47 5.58 -38.65
CA THR A 377 -16.17 6.18 -38.97
C THR A 377 -15.52 6.81 -37.75
N LEU A 378 -16.27 7.59 -36.96
CA LEU A 378 -15.75 8.25 -35.76
C LEU A 378 -15.40 7.24 -34.67
N VAL A 379 -16.26 6.23 -34.44
CA VAL A 379 -16.00 5.14 -33.48
C VAL A 379 -14.73 4.38 -33.84
N LYS A 380 -14.54 4.08 -35.14
CA LYS A 380 -13.32 3.42 -35.64
C LYS A 380 -12.09 4.29 -35.43
N GLN A 381 -12.13 5.56 -35.81
CA GLN A 381 -11.03 6.51 -35.62
C GLN A 381 -10.62 6.60 -34.14
N TRP A 382 -11.59 6.72 -33.23
CA TRP A 382 -11.29 6.81 -31.81
C TRP A 382 -10.73 5.49 -31.25
N SER A 383 -11.25 4.35 -31.70
CA SER A 383 -10.74 3.02 -31.32
C SER A 383 -9.31 2.79 -31.78
N ASP A 384 -8.97 3.23 -33.00
CA ASP A 384 -7.61 3.13 -33.54
C ASP A 384 -6.65 4.06 -32.81
N MET A 385 -7.10 5.27 -32.45
CA MET A 385 -6.33 6.20 -31.61
C MET A 385 -6.06 5.62 -30.22
N MET A 386 -7.07 5.02 -29.59
CA MET A 386 -6.94 4.33 -28.30
C MET A 386 -5.92 3.19 -28.36
N LYS A 387 -6.02 2.29 -29.35
CA LYS A 387 -5.05 1.19 -29.54
C LYS A 387 -3.64 1.70 -29.72
N LYS A 388 -3.47 2.75 -30.53
CA LYS A 388 -2.16 3.37 -30.77
C LYS A 388 -1.57 3.93 -29.47
N TRP A 389 -2.36 4.70 -28.72
CA TRP A 389 -1.96 5.25 -27.42
C TRP A 389 -1.62 4.17 -26.38
N GLU A 390 -2.39 3.09 -26.32
CA GLU A 390 -2.13 1.97 -25.42
C GLU A 390 -0.84 1.22 -25.75
N SER A 391 -0.49 1.12 -27.04
CA SER A 391 0.77 0.53 -27.50
C SER A 391 1.97 1.48 -27.34
N ASP A 392 1.75 2.77 -27.53
CA ASP A 392 2.75 3.83 -27.49
C ASP A 392 2.18 5.11 -26.84
N PRO A 393 2.46 5.31 -25.53
CA PRO A 393 2.05 6.51 -24.80
C PRO A 393 2.73 7.82 -25.25
N THR A 394 3.55 7.81 -26.31
CA THR A 394 4.07 9.05 -26.93
C THR A 394 3.19 9.55 -28.08
N SER A 395 2.26 8.72 -28.56
CA SER A 395 1.26 9.08 -29.57
C SER A 395 0.26 10.12 -29.03
N PRO A 396 -0.62 10.72 -29.87
CA PRO A 396 -1.63 11.65 -29.38
C PRO A 396 -2.52 11.05 -28.28
N ASN A 397 -2.60 11.72 -27.13
CA ASN A 397 -3.36 11.25 -25.98
C ASN A 397 -4.88 11.43 -26.24
N PRO A 398 -5.66 10.34 -26.34
CA PRO A 398 -7.09 10.39 -26.61
C PRO A 398 -7.91 11.03 -25.47
N PHE A 399 -7.32 11.16 -24.27
CA PHE A 399 -7.92 11.77 -23.09
C PHE A 399 -7.53 13.24 -22.90
N HIS A 400 -6.61 13.76 -23.72
CA HIS A 400 -6.28 15.18 -23.69
C HIS A 400 -7.45 15.99 -24.22
N VAL A 401 -7.99 16.88 -23.37
CA VAL A 401 -9.04 17.80 -23.78
C VAL A 401 -8.37 19.02 -24.43
N PRO A 402 -8.62 19.27 -25.74
CA PRO A 402 -8.07 20.44 -26.42
C PRO A 402 -8.46 21.72 -25.66
N GLU A 403 -7.51 22.64 -25.51
CA GLU A 403 -7.83 23.95 -24.95
C GLU A 403 -8.53 24.75 -26.03
N THR A 404 -9.85 24.90 -25.91
CA THR A 404 -10.57 25.92 -26.67
C THR A 404 -10.12 27.27 -26.12
N THR A 405 -9.20 27.92 -26.83
CA THR A 405 -8.77 29.31 -26.61
C THR A 405 -9.85 30.32 -26.99
N SER A 406 -11.11 29.90 -27.08
CA SER A 406 -12.23 30.79 -27.35
C SER A 406 -12.43 31.68 -26.13
N SER A 407 -12.01 32.94 -26.22
CA SER A 407 -12.31 33.91 -25.16
C SER A 407 -13.83 34.08 -25.07
N LEU A 408 -14.33 34.45 -23.89
CA LEU A 408 -15.77 34.69 -23.70
C LEU A 408 -16.29 35.80 -24.65
N GLN A 409 -15.40 36.69 -25.10
CA GLN A 409 -15.67 37.70 -26.12
C GLN A 409 -15.80 37.10 -27.53
N GLU A 410 -14.95 36.14 -27.90
CA GLU A 410 -15.05 35.45 -29.19
C GLU A 410 -16.31 34.59 -29.29
N VAL A 411 -16.71 33.94 -28.20
CA VAL A 411 -17.98 33.20 -28.14
C VAL A 411 -19.18 34.15 -28.28
N ARG A 412 -19.15 35.31 -27.60
CA ARG A 412 -20.19 36.34 -27.76
C ARG A 412 -20.24 36.92 -29.17
N LEU A 413 -19.08 37.13 -29.79
CA LEU A 413 -19.00 37.64 -31.16
C LEU A 413 -19.52 36.61 -32.17
N ALA A 414 -19.24 35.32 -31.96
CA ALA A 414 -19.78 34.24 -32.78
C ALA A 414 -21.31 34.15 -32.68
N LEU A 415 -21.85 34.18 -31.46
CA LEU A 415 -23.30 34.17 -31.22
C LEU A 415 -23.99 35.41 -31.82
N ALA A 416 -23.41 36.60 -31.67
CA ALA A 416 -23.98 37.82 -32.26
C ALA A 416 -23.97 37.80 -33.80
N LYS A 417 -22.96 37.17 -34.42
CA LYS A 417 -22.92 36.97 -35.87
C LYS A 417 -23.96 35.95 -36.33
N GLU A 418 -24.15 34.87 -35.57
CA GLU A 418 -25.16 33.85 -35.85
C GLU A 418 -26.58 34.43 -35.72
N GLU A 419 -26.86 35.20 -34.67
CA GLU A 419 -28.14 35.91 -34.49
C GLU A 419 -28.41 36.91 -35.61
N ALA A 420 -27.39 37.64 -36.07
CA ALA A 420 -27.52 38.57 -37.19
C ALA A 420 -27.79 37.85 -38.52
N MET A 421 -27.16 36.70 -38.75
CA MET A 421 -27.42 35.88 -39.94
C MET A 421 -28.82 35.25 -39.91
N ASP A 422 -29.27 34.77 -38.76
CA ASP A 422 -30.61 34.24 -38.57
C ASP A 422 -31.69 35.31 -38.79
N ALA A 423 -31.44 36.54 -38.32
CA ALA A 423 -32.32 37.68 -38.56
C ALA A 423 -32.46 38.04 -40.05
N VAL A 424 -31.37 37.89 -40.82
CA VAL A 424 -31.37 38.11 -42.28
C VAL A 424 -32.02 36.95 -43.03
N SER A 425 -31.96 35.72 -42.52
CA SER A 425 -32.59 34.55 -43.14
C SER A 425 -34.11 34.46 -42.94
N LYS A 426 -34.65 35.18 -41.96
CA LYS A 426 -36.08 35.22 -41.59
C LYS A 426 -36.82 36.46 -42.11
N ALA A 427 -36.10 37.39 -42.75
CA ALA A 427 -36.64 38.53 -43.47
C ALA A 427 -36.70 38.20 -44.97
#